data_AF-A0AAD4QBK4-F1
#
_entry.id   AF-A0AAD4QBK4-F1
#
_cell.length_a   1.000
_cell.length_b   1.000
_cell.length_c   1.000
_cell.angle_alpha   90.00
_cell.angle_beta   90.00
_cell.angle_gamma   90.00
#
_symmetry.space_group_name_H-M   'P 1'
#
loop_
_entity.id
_entity.type
_entity.pdbx_description
1 polymer ?
#
loop_
_entity_poly.entity_id
_entity_poly.type
_entity_poly.pdbx_seq_one_letter_code
_entity_poly.pdbx_strand_id
1 'polypeptide(L)'
;MAATSCTGIISNPDLAGIGIRLNFYVTVLLTALIPQKEYTDELLDSLYLNAIFYGLALLITALVQTIQRQLDLYHAIIVMQVILSLQFLHGFGMRRYILANKKEFRIKMKLTIAIQILSLLIFYPWSFYMWINAPRFGAQPECNDLVKFVLVFYTFQATVLWARYLCMTILAMTTFALLCNLIVIFAVYKVHKVVQPPSDDGSDNEKGNEPSLEPANKTKTLAKKMGTKIIRLLTTIAWALSILSAVVGVANTELTVHRNYPNVQAGEGAWGFGQIVSVIFILPSVIEILVTLDKWRSGELG
;
A
#
# COMPACT_ATOMS: atom_id res chain seq x y z
N MET A 1 37.06 -24.78 8.29
CA MET A 1 35.87 -24.22 8.95
C MET A 1 34.76 -25.24 8.78
N ALA A 2 34.29 -25.86 9.86
CA ALA A 2 33.16 -26.78 9.79
C ALA A 2 31.94 -26.00 9.30
N ALA A 3 31.23 -26.51 8.30
CA ALA A 3 29.95 -25.93 7.90
C ALA A 3 28.99 -26.04 9.08
N THR A 4 28.62 -24.91 9.69
CA THR A 4 27.59 -24.89 10.72
C THR A 4 26.30 -25.40 10.07
N SER A 5 25.84 -26.58 10.47
CA SER A 5 24.61 -27.15 9.93
C SER A 5 23.42 -26.33 10.43
N CYS A 6 22.54 -25.89 9.54
CA CYS A 6 21.32 -25.18 9.89
C CYS A 6 20.43 -26.06 10.78
N THR A 7 20.12 -25.59 12.00
CA THR A 7 19.23 -26.29 12.94
C THR A 7 17.77 -25.85 12.83
N GLY A 8 17.48 -24.90 11.94
CA GLY A 8 16.16 -24.31 11.71
C GLY A 8 16.17 -22.81 11.93
N ILE A 9 15.27 -22.11 11.25
CA ILE A 9 15.11 -20.65 11.28
C ILE A 9 14.50 -20.24 12.62
N ILE A 10 15.22 -19.44 13.41
CA ILE A 10 14.70 -18.88 14.68
C ILE A 10 13.44 -18.05 14.38
N SER A 11 12.34 -18.33 15.09
CA SER A 11 11.06 -17.62 14.93
C SER A 11 11.14 -16.16 15.37
N ASN A 12 10.45 -15.27 14.67
CA ASN A 12 10.33 -13.86 15.02
C ASN A 12 8.86 -13.39 14.90
N PRO A 13 8.06 -13.65 15.95
CA PRO A 13 6.62 -13.39 15.91
C PRO A 13 6.30 -11.89 15.73
N ASP A 14 7.21 -10.98 16.06
CA ASP A 14 7.01 -9.53 15.88
C ASP A 14 7.03 -9.08 14.40
N LEU A 15 7.53 -9.92 13.48
CA LEU A 15 7.62 -9.60 12.05
C LEU A 15 6.79 -10.51 11.13
N ALA A 16 6.63 -11.79 11.46
CA ALA A 16 5.83 -12.73 10.66
C ALA A 16 4.71 -13.41 11.45
N GLY A 17 4.55 -13.05 12.72
CA GLY A 17 3.54 -13.62 13.58
C GLY A 17 2.11 -13.24 13.16
N ILE A 18 1.16 -13.95 13.76
CA ILE A 18 -0.26 -13.88 13.35
C ILE A 18 -0.88 -12.48 13.45
N GLY A 19 -0.54 -11.67 14.45
CA GLY A 19 -1.09 -10.31 14.59
C GLY A 19 -0.74 -9.38 13.43
N ILE A 20 0.52 -9.44 12.95
CA ILE A 20 1.00 -8.70 11.76
C ILE A 20 0.16 -9.09 10.55
N ARG A 21 0.05 -10.39 10.33
CA ARG A 21 -0.71 -10.95 9.22
C ARG A 21 -2.21 -10.63 9.28
N LEU A 22 -2.82 -10.71 10.47
CA LEU A 22 -4.23 -10.35 10.68
C LEU A 22 -4.52 -8.89 10.33
N ASN A 23 -3.67 -7.94 10.75
CA ASN A 23 -3.84 -6.55 10.36
C ASN A 23 -3.78 -6.37 8.85
N PHE A 24 -2.81 -7.00 8.19
CA PHE A 24 -2.73 -7.02 6.74
C PHE A 24 -4.01 -7.56 6.10
N TYR A 25 -4.55 -8.70 6.55
CA TYR A 25 -5.76 -9.29 5.97
C TYR A 25 -6.99 -8.42 6.17
N VAL A 26 -7.20 -7.93 7.39
CA VAL A 26 -8.35 -7.09 7.72
C VAL A 26 -8.28 -5.81 6.89
N THR A 27 -7.11 -5.21 6.76
CA THR A 27 -6.90 -4.02 5.93
C THR A 27 -7.27 -4.29 4.46
N VAL A 28 -6.79 -5.38 3.88
CA VAL A 28 -7.10 -5.76 2.49
C VAL A 28 -8.58 -6.05 2.31
N LEU A 29 -9.18 -6.81 3.23
CA LEU A 29 -10.59 -7.18 3.20
C LEU A 29 -11.50 -5.96 3.30
N LEU A 30 -11.27 -5.11 4.30
CA LEU A 30 -12.06 -3.89 4.49
C LEU A 30 -11.93 -2.96 3.28
N THR A 31 -10.72 -2.77 2.75
CA THR A 31 -10.51 -1.92 1.55
C THR A 31 -11.23 -2.47 0.32
N ALA A 32 -11.35 -3.80 0.20
CA ALA A 32 -12.06 -4.45 -0.90
C ALA A 32 -13.59 -4.36 -0.77
N LEU A 33 -14.12 -4.48 0.47
CA LEU A 33 -15.55 -4.51 0.74
C LEU A 33 -16.18 -3.12 0.84
N ILE A 34 -15.46 -2.12 1.36
CA ILE A 34 -16.02 -0.78 1.58
C ILE A 34 -16.17 -0.07 0.21
N PRO A 35 -17.40 0.32 -0.17
CA PRO A 35 -17.63 0.97 -1.45
C PRO A 35 -16.93 2.33 -1.49
N GLN A 36 -16.46 2.77 -2.65
CA GLN A 36 -15.83 4.09 -2.78
C GLN A 36 -16.90 5.19 -2.95
N LYS A 37 -17.54 5.60 -1.85
CA LYS A 37 -18.58 6.64 -1.83
C LYS A 37 -18.24 7.76 -0.85
N GLU A 38 -18.79 8.94 -1.08
CA GLU A 38 -18.52 10.14 -0.25
C GLU A 38 -18.80 9.90 1.24
N TYR A 39 -19.86 9.16 1.58
CA TYR A 39 -20.20 8.85 2.97
C TYR A 39 -19.26 7.85 3.67
N THR A 40 -18.39 7.17 2.91
CA THR A 40 -17.38 6.22 3.43
C THR A 40 -15.96 6.77 3.40
N ASP A 41 -15.78 8.00 2.92
CA ASP A 41 -14.43 8.56 2.71
C ASP A 41 -13.65 8.69 4.03
N GLU A 42 -14.31 9.09 5.13
CA GLU A 42 -13.69 9.18 6.46
C GLU A 42 -13.15 7.83 6.93
N LEU A 43 -13.97 6.78 6.81
CA LEU A 43 -13.60 5.41 7.17
C LEU A 43 -12.41 4.92 6.34
N LEU A 44 -12.44 5.14 5.03
CA LEU A 44 -11.36 4.68 4.16
C LEU A 44 -10.08 5.49 4.34
N ASP A 45 -10.17 6.79 4.64
CA ASP A 45 -9.01 7.61 4.96
C ASP A 45 -8.33 7.12 6.25
N SER A 46 -9.11 6.78 7.28
CA SER A 46 -8.60 6.14 8.49
C SER A 46 -7.91 4.80 8.17
N LEU A 47 -8.55 3.96 7.36
CA LEU A 47 -8.01 2.66 6.95
C LEU A 47 -6.67 2.80 6.19
N TYR A 48 -6.59 3.72 5.23
CA TYR A 48 -5.37 3.96 4.48
C TYR A 48 -4.26 4.56 5.34
N LEU A 49 -4.58 5.52 6.21
CA LEU A 49 -3.57 6.10 7.12
C LEU A 49 -3.03 5.03 8.08
N ASN A 50 -3.89 4.19 8.65
CA ASN A 50 -3.47 3.09 9.51
C ASN A 50 -2.54 2.13 8.76
N ALA A 51 -2.89 1.76 7.53
CA ALA A 51 -2.09 0.90 6.68
C ALA A 51 -0.73 1.53 6.31
N ILE A 52 -0.68 2.85 6.07
CA ILE A 52 0.57 3.60 5.81
C ILE A 52 1.48 3.59 7.04
N PHE A 53 0.95 3.94 8.21
CA PHE A 53 1.74 3.96 9.44
C PHE A 53 2.22 2.56 9.82
N TYR A 54 1.36 1.55 9.68
CA TYR A 54 1.71 0.16 9.90
C TYR A 54 2.81 -0.32 8.94
N GLY A 55 2.68 -0.05 7.64
CA GLY A 55 3.70 -0.39 6.65
C GLY A 55 5.03 0.33 6.89
N LEU A 56 5.00 1.59 7.32
CA LEU A 56 6.20 2.36 7.68
C LEU A 56 6.85 1.80 8.95
N ALA A 57 6.08 1.45 9.97
CA ALA A 57 6.58 0.84 11.19
C ALA A 57 7.28 -0.49 10.89
N LEU A 58 6.66 -1.36 10.08
CA LEU A 58 7.28 -2.60 9.61
C LEU A 58 8.58 -2.35 8.85
N LEU A 59 8.59 -1.37 7.95
CA LEU A 59 9.77 -1.02 7.16
C LEU A 59 10.94 -0.56 8.04
N ILE A 60 10.66 0.30 9.02
CA ILE A 60 11.66 0.78 9.97
C ILE A 60 12.19 -0.38 10.81
N THR A 61 11.32 -1.23 11.34
CA THR A 61 11.72 -2.41 12.14
C THR A 61 12.60 -3.35 11.31
N ALA A 62 12.18 -3.67 10.08
CA ALA A 62 12.97 -4.53 9.20
C ALA A 62 14.33 -3.91 8.85
N LEU A 63 14.38 -2.60 8.61
CA LEU A 63 15.64 -1.90 8.34
C LEU A 63 16.57 -1.95 9.55
N VAL A 64 16.07 -1.63 10.75
CA VAL A 64 16.85 -1.66 12.00
C VAL A 64 17.37 -3.08 12.27
N GLN A 65 16.53 -4.10 12.17
CA GLN A 65 16.95 -5.49 12.36
C GLN A 65 17.90 -5.99 11.26
N THR A 66 17.79 -5.48 10.02
CA THR A 66 18.75 -5.76 8.95
C THR A 66 20.12 -5.18 9.30
N ILE A 67 20.18 -3.93 9.75
CA ILE A 67 21.43 -3.25 10.15
C ILE A 67 22.08 -3.98 11.34
N GLN A 68 21.28 -4.42 12.30
CA GLN A 68 21.75 -5.19 13.46
C GLN A 68 22.10 -6.65 13.14
N ARG A 69 21.89 -7.11 11.90
CA ARG A 69 22.06 -8.51 11.47
C ARG A 69 21.22 -9.49 12.30
N GLN A 70 20.05 -9.06 12.74
CA GLN A 70 19.09 -9.88 13.49
C GLN A 70 17.95 -10.38 12.62
N LEU A 71 17.72 -9.74 11.46
CA LEU A 71 16.71 -10.16 10.50
C LEU A 71 17.23 -11.28 9.59
N ASP A 72 16.61 -12.44 9.57
CA ASP A 72 16.88 -13.48 8.56
C ASP A 72 16.10 -13.26 7.24
N LEU A 73 16.46 -14.03 6.21
CA LEU A 73 15.87 -13.91 4.88
C LEU A 73 14.37 -14.25 4.84
N TYR A 74 13.93 -15.22 5.65
CA TYR A 74 12.53 -15.66 5.66
C TYR A 74 11.62 -14.54 6.19
N HIS A 75 11.95 -13.95 7.33
CA HIS A 75 11.19 -12.84 7.89
C HIS A 75 11.27 -11.59 6.99
N ALA A 76 12.42 -11.32 6.38
CA ALA A 76 12.57 -10.21 5.42
C ALA A 76 11.64 -10.37 4.21
N ILE A 77 11.52 -11.58 3.67
CA ILE A 77 10.62 -11.90 2.55
C ILE A 77 9.15 -11.63 2.91
N ILE A 78 8.72 -12.05 4.10
CA ILE A 78 7.34 -11.85 4.56
C ILE A 78 7.05 -10.36 4.70
N VAL A 79 7.92 -9.61 5.37
CA VAL A 79 7.79 -8.17 5.53
C VAL A 79 7.78 -7.48 4.17
N MET A 80 8.65 -7.89 3.24
CA MET A 80 8.67 -7.36 1.88
C MET A 80 7.34 -7.59 1.16
N GLN A 81 6.77 -8.80 1.22
CA GLN A 81 5.48 -9.12 0.57
C GLN A 81 4.33 -8.30 1.16
N VAL A 82 4.26 -8.19 2.50
CA VAL A 82 3.24 -7.39 3.18
C VAL A 82 3.35 -5.92 2.78
N ILE A 83 4.55 -5.33 2.89
CA ILE A 83 4.76 -3.93 2.51
C ILE A 83 4.45 -3.73 1.03
N LEU A 84 4.97 -4.57 0.12
CA LEU A 84 4.70 -4.45 -1.31
C LEU A 84 3.19 -4.42 -1.61
N SER A 85 2.43 -5.31 -0.98
CA SER A 85 0.97 -5.39 -1.13
C SER A 85 0.26 -4.13 -0.62
N LEU A 86 0.68 -3.59 0.53
CA LEU A 86 0.16 -2.33 1.07
C LEU A 86 0.51 -1.14 0.17
N GLN A 87 1.72 -1.10 -0.39
CA GLN A 87 2.14 -0.03 -1.32
C GLN A 87 1.28 -0.01 -2.58
N PHE A 88 0.95 -1.18 -3.14
CA PHE A 88 0.02 -1.28 -4.26
C PHE A 88 -1.37 -0.76 -3.88
N LEU A 89 -1.88 -1.15 -2.71
CA LEU A 89 -3.18 -0.71 -2.23
C LEU A 89 -3.26 0.84 -2.10
N HIS A 90 -2.21 1.47 -1.58
CA HIS A 90 -2.15 2.93 -1.41
C HIS A 90 -1.94 3.69 -2.71
N GLY A 91 -1.00 3.22 -3.55
CA GLY A 91 -0.66 3.89 -4.81
C GLY A 91 -1.87 4.13 -5.72
N PHE A 92 -2.88 3.25 -5.64
CA PHE A 92 -4.13 3.38 -6.38
C PHE A 92 -5.28 3.99 -5.56
N GLY A 93 -5.25 3.89 -4.22
CA GLY A 93 -6.20 4.56 -3.30
C GLY A 93 -6.09 6.10 -3.31
N MET A 94 -4.92 6.64 -3.65
CA MET A 94 -4.64 8.08 -3.69
C MET A 94 -5.50 8.89 -4.68
N ARG A 95 -6.26 8.23 -5.57
CA ARG A 95 -7.21 8.87 -6.48
C ARG A 95 -8.19 9.80 -5.76
N ARG A 96 -8.72 9.37 -4.61
CA ARG A 96 -9.68 10.15 -3.83
C ARG A 96 -9.11 11.51 -3.45
N TYR A 97 -7.79 11.51 -3.22
CA TYR A 97 -7.13 12.71 -2.77
C TYR A 97 -7.09 13.84 -3.79
N ILE A 98 -7.08 13.47 -5.07
CA ILE A 98 -6.98 14.42 -6.18
C ILE A 98 -8.36 15.02 -6.49
N LEU A 99 -9.43 14.28 -6.23
CA LEU A 99 -10.80 14.69 -6.57
C LEU A 99 -11.47 15.50 -5.46
N ALA A 100 -11.04 15.36 -4.20
CA ALA A 100 -11.59 16.11 -3.08
C ALA A 100 -11.08 17.57 -3.08
N ASN A 101 -11.99 18.53 -3.26
CA ASN A 101 -11.66 19.97 -3.32
C ASN A 101 -11.61 20.66 -1.94
N LYS A 102 -11.57 19.93 -0.84
CA LYS A 102 -11.64 20.52 0.51
C LYS A 102 -10.25 21.00 0.98
N LYS A 103 -10.18 22.17 1.64
CA LYS A 103 -8.92 22.76 2.13
C LYS A 103 -8.19 21.85 3.13
N GLU A 104 -8.92 21.26 4.07
CA GLU A 104 -8.41 20.30 5.06
C GLU A 104 -7.70 19.12 4.39
N PHE A 105 -8.27 18.67 3.30
CA PHE A 105 -7.84 17.53 2.53
C PHE A 105 -6.45 17.72 1.89
N ARG A 106 -6.04 18.98 1.64
CA ARG A 106 -4.72 19.31 1.08
C ARG A 106 -3.57 18.99 2.02
N ILE A 107 -3.74 19.12 3.34
CA ILE A 107 -2.66 18.83 4.31
C ILE A 107 -2.48 17.31 4.40
N LYS A 108 -3.58 16.57 4.59
CA LYS A 108 -3.61 15.10 4.60
C LYS A 108 -2.97 14.53 3.33
N MET A 109 -3.35 15.06 2.16
CA MET A 109 -2.75 14.65 0.87
C MET A 109 -1.23 14.86 0.84
N LYS A 110 -0.75 16.06 1.20
CA LYS A 110 0.69 16.36 1.17
C LYS A 110 1.49 15.47 2.13
N LEU A 111 0.98 15.28 3.35
CA LEU A 111 1.60 14.41 4.34
C LEU A 111 1.64 12.95 3.84
N THR A 112 0.53 12.46 3.30
CA THR A 112 0.41 11.11 2.75
C THR A 112 1.39 10.90 1.60
N ILE A 113 1.47 11.84 0.65
CA ILE A 113 2.44 11.79 -0.45
C ILE A 113 3.88 11.82 0.08
N ALA A 114 4.18 12.66 1.07
CA ALA A 114 5.52 12.75 1.64
C ALA A 114 5.95 11.44 2.33
N ILE A 115 5.07 10.86 3.16
CA ILE A 115 5.31 9.57 3.81
C ILE A 115 5.45 8.46 2.77
N GLN A 116 4.60 8.47 1.74
CA GLN A 116 4.65 7.50 0.65
C GLN A 116 5.99 7.57 -0.09
N ILE A 117 6.44 8.77 -0.49
CA ILE A 117 7.74 8.95 -1.16
C ILE A 117 8.88 8.47 -0.26
N LEU A 118 8.88 8.85 1.02
CA LEU A 118 9.89 8.40 1.98
C LEU A 118 9.91 6.88 2.10
N SER A 119 8.73 6.26 2.20
CA SER A 119 8.59 4.80 2.28
C SER A 119 9.13 4.12 1.03
N LEU A 120 8.85 4.63 -0.17
CA LEU A 120 9.38 4.09 -1.43
C LEU A 120 10.91 4.21 -1.51
N LEU A 121 11.47 5.35 -1.09
CA LEU A 121 12.91 5.61 -1.09
C LEU A 121 13.67 4.68 -0.14
N ILE A 122 13.05 4.21 0.93
CA ILE A 122 13.66 3.26 1.87
C ILE A 122 13.41 1.82 1.43
N PHE A 123 12.16 1.49 1.08
CA PHE A 123 11.71 0.13 0.79
C PHE A 123 12.41 -0.50 -0.40
N TYR A 124 12.50 0.20 -1.54
CA TYR A 124 13.06 -0.39 -2.75
C TYR A 124 14.56 -0.67 -2.64
N PRO A 125 15.42 0.27 -2.20
CA PRO A 125 16.83 -0.01 -1.98
C PRO A 125 17.05 -1.15 -0.97
N TRP A 126 16.29 -1.18 0.12
CA TRP A 126 16.34 -2.28 1.09
C TRP A 126 15.97 -3.63 0.46
N SER A 127 14.90 -3.67 -0.34
CA SER A 127 14.46 -4.90 -1.03
C SER A 127 15.48 -5.38 -2.07
N PHE A 128 16.08 -4.46 -2.85
CA PHE A 128 17.18 -4.79 -3.75
C PHE A 128 18.40 -5.32 -3.00
N TYR A 129 18.79 -4.67 -1.90
CA TYR A 129 19.87 -5.14 -1.03
C TYR A 129 19.61 -6.57 -0.54
N MET A 130 18.40 -6.86 -0.09
CA MET A 130 17.99 -8.20 0.35
C MET A 130 18.17 -9.23 -0.78
N TRP A 131 17.63 -9.00 -1.97
CA TRP A 131 17.73 -9.95 -3.09
C TRP A 131 19.15 -10.12 -3.66
N ILE A 132 19.94 -9.03 -3.69
CA ILE A 132 21.36 -9.07 -4.06
C ILE A 132 22.16 -9.92 -3.07
N ASN A 133 21.79 -9.89 -1.79
CA ASN A 133 22.49 -10.61 -0.74
C ASN A 133 21.80 -11.92 -0.31
N ALA A 134 20.72 -12.35 -0.97
CA ALA A 134 19.86 -13.44 -0.50
C ALA A 134 20.63 -14.69 0.01
N PRO A 135 21.66 -15.23 -0.66
CA PRO A 135 22.40 -16.38 -0.12
C PRO A 135 23.11 -16.13 1.21
N ARG A 136 23.55 -14.89 1.46
CA ARG A 136 24.32 -14.49 2.65
C ARG A 136 23.56 -13.50 3.54
N PHE A 137 22.26 -13.35 3.34
CA PHE A 137 21.47 -12.34 4.00
C PHE A 137 21.19 -12.75 5.45
N GLY A 138 21.29 -11.79 6.36
CA GLY A 138 20.70 -11.89 7.69
C GLY A 138 21.51 -12.64 8.75
N ALA A 139 20.81 -13.02 9.82
CA ALA A 139 21.38 -13.63 11.02
C ALA A 139 21.83 -15.09 10.84
N GLN A 140 21.17 -15.83 9.95
CA GLN A 140 21.35 -17.27 9.76
C GLN A 140 21.58 -17.60 8.27
N PRO A 141 22.70 -17.13 7.68
CA PRO A 141 22.97 -17.32 6.26
C PRO A 141 23.02 -18.80 5.84
N GLU A 142 23.40 -19.70 6.74
CA GLU A 142 23.43 -21.14 6.55
C GLU A 142 22.04 -21.77 6.32
N CYS A 143 20.96 -21.08 6.68
CA CYS A 143 19.58 -21.53 6.50
C CYS A 143 18.91 -20.98 5.23
N ASN A 144 19.56 -20.04 4.51
CA ASN A 144 18.92 -19.32 3.41
C ASN A 144 18.51 -20.23 2.24
N ASP A 145 19.26 -21.30 1.97
CA ASP A 145 18.92 -22.25 0.90
C ASP A 145 17.67 -23.09 1.20
N LEU A 146 17.24 -23.14 2.47
CA LEU A 146 15.99 -23.79 2.87
C LEU A 146 14.77 -22.87 2.68
N VAL A 147 14.97 -21.56 2.53
CA VAL A 147 13.90 -20.58 2.44
C VAL A 147 13.20 -20.69 1.09
N LYS A 148 11.91 -21.02 1.14
CA LYS A 148 11.02 -21.11 -0.03
C LYS A 148 10.27 -19.80 -0.21
N PHE A 149 10.32 -19.23 -1.39
CA PHE A 149 9.51 -18.08 -1.80
C PHE A 149 8.35 -18.57 -2.67
N VAL A 150 7.17 -18.00 -2.48
CA VAL A 150 6.00 -18.27 -3.30
C VAL A 150 5.62 -17.03 -4.10
N LEU A 151 5.55 -17.17 -5.42
CA LEU A 151 5.09 -16.15 -6.35
C LEU A 151 3.96 -16.71 -7.21
N VAL A 152 2.75 -16.17 -7.05
CA VAL A 152 1.57 -16.57 -7.84
C VAL A 152 1.41 -18.10 -7.82
N PHE A 153 1.31 -18.65 -6.60
CA PHE A 153 1.17 -20.09 -6.33
C PHE A 153 2.36 -20.98 -6.72
N TYR A 154 3.39 -20.47 -7.40
CA TYR A 154 4.59 -21.22 -7.72
C TYR A 154 5.64 -21.07 -6.61
N THR A 155 6.23 -22.19 -6.18
CA THR A 155 7.21 -22.23 -5.07
C THR A 155 8.61 -22.46 -5.62
N PHE A 156 9.58 -21.68 -5.17
CA PHE A 156 10.99 -21.85 -5.50
C PHE A 156 11.88 -21.45 -4.32
N GLN A 157 13.14 -21.88 -4.33
CA GLN A 157 14.11 -21.45 -3.32
C GLN A 157 14.49 -19.98 -3.56
N ALA A 158 14.53 -19.19 -2.48
CA ALA A 158 14.81 -17.76 -2.55
C ALA A 158 16.25 -17.45 -3.02
N THR A 159 17.18 -18.37 -2.83
CA THR A 159 18.61 -18.19 -3.19
C THR A 159 18.91 -18.50 -4.64
N VAL A 160 17.99 -19.15 -5.37
CA VAL A 160 18.19 -19.53 -6.77
C VAL A 160 18.33 -18.31 -7.66
N LEU A 161 19.33 -18.34 -8.55
CA LEU A 161 19.76 -17.17 -9.33
C LEU A 161 18.64 -16.57 -10.19
N TRP A 162 17.90 -17.40 -10.95
CA TRP A 162 16.83 -16.92 -11.83
C TRP A 162 15.68 -16.26 -11.04
N ALA A 163 15.35 -16.82 -9.88
CA ALA A 163 14.31 -16.33 -8.99
C ALA A 163 14.66 -14.93 -8.46
N ARG A 164 15.92 -14.74 -8.06
CA ARG A 164 16.43 -13.44 -7.61
C ARG A 164 16.34 -12.38 -8.70
N TYR A 165 16.78 -12.70 -9.92
CA TYR A 165 16.64 -11.79 -11.05
C TYR A 165 15.18 -11.46 -11.35
N LEU A 166 14.29 -12.45 -11.36
CA LEU A 166 12.86 -12.24 -11.54
C LEU A 166 12.28 -11.27 -10.50
N CYS A 167 12.56 -11.49 -9.21
CA CYS A 167 12.09 -10.61 -8.14
C CYS A 167 12.67 -9.20 -8.25
N MET A 168 13.95 -9.04 -8.57
CA MET A 168 14.58 -7.74 -8.80
C MET A 168 13.98 -7.01 -10.00
N THR A 169 13.69 -7.72 -11.10
CA THR A 169 13.02 -7.16 -12.27
C THR A 169 11.60 -6.72 -11.94
N ILE A 170 10.84 -7.53 -11.20
CA ILE A 170 9.51 -7.14 -10.70
C ILE A 170 9.62 -5.87 -9.87
N LEU A 171 10.50 -5.83 -8.86
CA LEU A 171 10.71 -4.64 -8.02
C LEU A 171 11.10 -3.40 -8.84
N ALA A 172 11.95 -3.55 -9.86
CA ALA A 172 12.33 -2.44 -10.74
C ALA A 172 11.13 -1.93 -11.54
N MET A 173 10.34 -2.83 -12.14
CA MET A 173 9.14 -2.48 -12.89
C MET A 173 8.09 -1.81 -12.00
N THR A 174 7.89 -2.30 -10.77
CA THR A 174 6.93 -1.69 -9.84
C THR A 174 7.41 -0.32 -9.37
N THR A 175 8.70 -0.15 -9.12
CA THR A 175 9.30 1.17 -8.81
C THR A 175 9.02 2.16 -9.94
N PHE A 176 9.31 1.75 -11.18
CA PHE A 176 9.08 2.59 -12.35
C PHE A 176 7.60 2.96 -12.52
N ALA A 177 6.70 1.98 -12.41
CA ALA A 177 5.26 2.20 -12.52
C ALA A 177 4.74 3.18 -11.46
N LEU A 178 5.19 3.07 -10.20
CA LEU A 178 4.81 4.00 -9.13
C LEU A 178 5.36 5.40 -9.34
N LEU A 179 6.61 5.54 -9.83
CA LEU A 179 7.18 6.84 -10.18
C LEU A 179 6.40 7.51 -11.32
N CYS A 180 6.06 6.76 -12.37
CA CYS A 180 5.20 7.25 -13.45
C CYS A 180 3.84 7.70 -12.92
N ASN A 181 3.23 6.92 -12.01
CA ASN A 181 1.95 7.29 -11.39
C ASN A 181 2.07 8.60 -10.60
N LEU A 182 3.10 8.77 -9.77
CA LEU A 182 3.34 10.02 -9.04
C LEU A 182 3.52 11.23 -9.97
N ILE A 183 4.21 11.07 -11.10
CA ILE A 183 4.36 12.13 -12.11
C ILE A 183 3.00 12.49 -12.72
N VAL A 184 2.18 11.49 -13.08
CA VAL A 184 0.83 11.71 -13.61
C VAL A 184 -0.05 12.43 -12.59
N ILE A 185 -0.03 12.01 -11.32
CA ILE A 185 -0.76 12.67 -10.23
C ILE A 185 -0.34 14.14 -10.11
N PHE A 186 0.97 14.43 -10.12
CA PHE A 186 1.48 15.78 -10.04
C PHE A 186 1.06 16.64 -11.24
N ALA A 187 1.12 16.09 -12.46
CA ALA A 187 0.67 16.77 -13.67
C ALA A 187 -0.84 17.08 -13.63
N VAL A 188 -1.67 16.11 -13.25
CA VAL A 188 -3.12 16.29 -13.08
C VAL A 188 -3.42 17.35 -12.02
N TYR A 189 -2.74 17.30 -10.88
CA TYR A 189 -2.89 18.30 -9.82
C TYR A 189 -2.54 19.72 -10.30
N LYS A 190 -1.45 19.89 -11.06
CA LYS A 190 -1.06 21.18 -11.65
C LYS A 190 -2.10 21.69 -12.63
N VAL A 191 -2.57 20.85 -13.56
CA VAL A 191 -3.63 21.21 -14.51
C VAL A 191 -4.90 21.61 -13.79
N HIS A 192 -5.33 20.83 -12.78
CA HIS A 192 -6.52 21.13 -12.01
C HIS A 192 -6.42 22.48 -11.28
N LYS A 193 -5.26 22.80 -10.69
CA LYS A 193 -5.03 24.08 -10.02
C LYS A 193 -5.10 25.28 -10.99
N VAL A 194 -4.62 25.12 -12.22
CA VAL A 194 -4.66 26.19 -13.24
C VAL A 194 -6.07 26.38 -13.80
N VAL A 195 -6.84 25.29 -13.94
CA VAL A 195 -8.19 25.31 -14.51
C VAL A 195 -9.24 25.79 -13.50
N GLN A 196 -8.99 25.64 -12.19
CA GLN A 196 -9.91 26.19 -11.20
C GLN A 196 -9.89 27.72 -11.30
N PRO A 197 -11.03 28.35 -11.65
CA PRO A 197 -11.12 29.80 -11.58
C PRO A 197 -10.85 30.22 -10.13
N PRO A 198 -10.22 31.39 -9.91
CA PRO A 198 -10.15 31.96 -8.58
C PRO A 198 -11.57 31.93 -8.01
N SER A 199 -11.75 31.24 -6.89
CA SER A 199 -13.01 31.26 -6.16
C SER A 199 -13.27 32.72 -5.86
N ASP A 200 -14.30 33.24 -6.53
CA ASP A 200 -14.75 34.63 -6.48
C ASP A 200 -15.36 34.86 -5.09
N ASP A 201 -14.49 34.90 -4.07
CA ASP A 201 -14.83 35.22 -2.70
C ASP A 201 -15.12 36.73 -2.67
N GLY A 202 -16.34 37.10 -3.06
CA GLY A 202 -16.97 38.35 -2.66
C GLY A 202 -16.71 39.58 -3.53
N SER A 203 -16.92 39.49 -4.84
CA SER A 203 -17.19 40.69 -5.65
C SER A 203 -18.65 40.74 -6.08
N ASP A 204 -19.52 41.07 -5.12
CA ASP A 204 -20.85 41.63 -5.39
C ASP A 204 -20.66 42.97 -6.09
N ASN A 205 -20.55 43.01 -7.42
CA ASN A 205 -20.95 44.20 -8.16
C ASN A 205 -21.16 43.95 -9.67
N GLU A 206 -22.33 44.42 -10.09
CA GLU A 206 -22.67 44.98 -11.40
C GLU A 206 -22.93 44.03 -12.58
N LYS A 207 -24.22 43.72 -12.73
CA LYS A 207 -24.87 43.19 -13.93
C LYS A 207 -24.77 44.21 -15.08
N GLY A 208 -23.89 43.96 -16.04
CA GLY A 208 -23.99 44.49 -17.41
C GLY A 208 -24.57 43.43 -18.35
N ASN A 209 -25.74 43.69 -18.94
CA ASN A 209 -26.36 42.84 -19.96
C ASN A 209 -25.53 42.86 -21.26
N GLU A 210 -24.78 41.81 -21.55
CA GLU A 210 -24.07 41.65 -22.83
C GLU A 210 -24.64 40.47 -23.64
N PRO A 211 -25.00 40.65 -24.93
CA PRO A 211 -25.68 39.65 -25.73
C PRO A 211 -24.76 38.52 -26.22
N SER A 212 -25.32 37.32 -26.19
CA SER A 212 -24.72 36.00 -26.40
C SER A 212 -24.24 35.72 -27.83
N LEU A 213 -22.95 35.41 -27.98
CA LEU A 213 -22.39 34.71 -29.16
C LEU A 213 -22.12 33.24 -28.78
N GLU A 214 -23.03 32.33 -29.15
CA GLU A 214 -23.12 30.95 -28.60
C GLU A 214 -22.91 29.79 -29.62
N PRO A 215 -21.72 29.62 -30.25
CA PRO A 215 -21.39 28.30 -30.82
C PRO A 215 -20.06 27.69 -30.35
N ALA A 216 -19.09 28.48 -29.86
CA ALA A 216 -17.76 27.95 -29.48
C ALA A 216 -17.74 27.15 -28.16
N ASN A 217 -18.83 27.19 -27.39
CA ASN A 217 -18.86 26.60 -26.05
C ASN A 217 -19.15 25.09 -26.04
N LYS A 218 -19.99 24.59 -26.98
CA LYS A 218 -20.44 23.19 -27.00
C LYS A 218 -19.31 22.17 -27.22
N THR A 219 -18.33 22.49 -28.06
CA THR A 219 -17.20 21.57 -28.37
C THR A 219 -16.29 21.37 -27.16
N LYS A 220 -16.05 22.43 -26.37
CA LYS A 220 -15.26 22.37 -25.12
C LYS A 220 -15.98 21.53 -24.07
N THR A 221 -17.30 21.60 -23.99
CA THR A 221 -18.10 20.81 -23.03
C THR A 221 -18.03 19.31 -23.36
N LEU A 222 -18.09 18.93 -24.64
CA LEU A 222 -18.04 17.53 -25.06
C LEU A 222 -16.69 16.88 -24.78
N ALA A 223 -15.58 17.56 -25.11
CA ALA A 223 -14.23 17.07 -24.84
C ALA A 223 -13.98 16.89 -23.33
N LYS A 224 -14.43 17.83 -22.49
CA LYS A 224 -14.35 17.73 -21.02
C LYS A 224 -15.11 16.52 -20.50
N LYS A 225 -16.35 16.30 -20.99
CA LYS A 225 -17.21 15.17 -20.59
C LYS A 225 -16.60 13.81 -20.98
N MET A 226 -16.00 13.73 -22.18
CA MET A 226 -15.34 12.51 -22.64
C MET A 226 -14.08 12.20 -21.81
N GLY A 227 -13.24 13.20 -21.56
CA GLY A 227 -12.05 13.05 -20.71
C GLY A 227 -12.37 12.56 -19.29
N THR A 228 -13.40 13.14 -18.65
CA THR A 228 -13.81 12.70 -17.30
C THR A 228 -14.28 11.24 -17.26
N LYS A 229 -15.00 10.77 -18.30
CA LYS A 229 -15.44 9.36 -18.36
C LYS A 229 -14.26 8.39 -18.47
N ILE A 230 -13.29 8.69 -19.34
CA ILE A 230 -12.09 7.85 -19.53
C ILE A 230 -11.27 7.78 -18.25
N ILE A 231 -11.03 8.93 -17.59
CA ILE A 231 -10.31 8.98 -16.32
C ILE A 231 -11.01 8.12 -15.27
N ARG A 232 -12.34 8.21 -15.14
CA ARG A 232 -13.11 7.38 -14.20
C ARG A 232 -12.99 5.88 -14.49
N LEU A 233 -12.98 5.48 -15.76
CA LEU A 233 -12.81 4.08 -16.14
C LEU A 233 -11.41 3.56 -15.78
N LEU A 234 -10.35 4.25 -16.23
CA LEU A 234 -8.96 3.85 -15.97
C LEU A 234 -8.67 3.75 -14.47
N THR A 235 -9.16 4.70 -13.70
CA THR A 235 -8.98 4.70 -12.24
C THR A 235 -9.76 3.59 -11.53
N THR A 236 -10.92 3.20 -12.06
CA THR A 236 -11.68 2.05 -11.52
C THR A 236 -10.97 0.74 -11.83
N ILE A 237 -10.43 0.59 -13.04
CA ILE A 237 -9.60 -0.57 -13.42
C ILE A 237 -8.35 -0.64 -12.53
N ALA A 238 -7.67 0.49 -12.34
CA ALA A 238 -6.48 0.56 -11.52
C ALA A 238 -6.73 0.17 -10.05
N TRP A 239 -7.85 0.61 -9.47
CA TRP A 239 -8.29 0.18 -8.15
C TRP A 239 -8.63 -1.31 -8.10
N ALA A 240 -9.35 -1.85 -9.08
CA ALA A 240 -9.66 -3.27 -9.13
C ALA A 240 -8.37 -4.13 -9.20
N LEU A 241 -7.38 -3.70 -10.00
CA LEU A 241 -6.06 -4.33 -10.07
C LEU A 241 -5.30 -4.22 -8.75
N SER A 242 -5.43 -3.11 -8.01
CA SER A 242 -4.78 -2.97 -6.70
C SER A 242 -5.35 -3.92 -5.67
N ILE A 243 -6.68 -4.08 -5.64
CA ILE A 243 -7.34 -5.06 -4.77
C ILE A 243 -6.91 -6.48 -5.14
N LEU A 244 -6.94 -6.83 -6.43
CA LEU A 244 -6.49 -8.14 -6.89
C LEU A 244 -5.03 -8.41 -6.50
N SER A 245 -4.15 -7.43 -6.69
CA SER A 245 -2.75 -7.56 -6.30
C SER A 245 -2.58 -7.75 -4.80
N ALA A 246 -3.37 -7.05 -3.97
CA ALA A 246 -3.32 -7.20 -2.52
C ALA A 246 -3.83 -8.58 -2.07
N VAL A 247 -4.89 -9.11 -2.69
CA VAL A 247 -5.40 -10.47 -2.45
C VAL A 247 -4.36 -11.53 -2.84
N VAL A 248 -3.69 -11.37 -3.99
CA VAL A 248 -2.57 -12.23 -4.38
C VAL A 248 -1.41 -12.11 -3.38
N GLY A 249 -1.18 -10.91 -2.84
CA GLY A 249 -0.24 -10.67 -1.75
C GLY A 249 -0.53 -11.51 -0.51
N VAL A 250 -1.78 -11.46 -0.02
CA VAL A 250 -2.27 -12.29 1.10
C VAL A 250 -2.01 -13.77 0.84
N ALA A 251 -2.42 -14.27 -0.33
CA ALA A 251 -2.23 -15.68 -0.69
C ALA A 251 -0.74 -16.08 -0.75
N ASN A 252 0.11 -15.24 -1.36
CA ASN A 252 1.55 -15.49 -1.45
C ASN A 252 2.20 -15.50 -0.08
N THR A 253 1.83 -14.59 0.82
CA THR A 253 2.33 -14.56 2.20
C THR A 253 1.95 -15.84 2.95
N GLU A 254 0.69 -16.29 2.86
CA GLU A 254 0.28 -17.51 3.54
C GLU A 254 0.92 -18.77 2.99
N LEU A 255 1.03 -18.87 1.67
CA LEU A 255 1.75 -19.98 1.07
C LEU A 255 3.23 -19.92 1.43
N THR A 256 3.84 -18.74 1.51
CA THR A 256 5.25 -18.59 1.92
C THR A 256 5.44 -19.07 3.37
N VAL A 257 4.59 -18.64 4.31
CA VAL A 257 4.62 -19.13 5.70
C VAL A 257 4.43 -20.65 5.75
N HIS A 258 3.39 -21.16 5.09
CA HIS A 258 3.04 -22.57 5.12
C HIS A 258 4.15 -23.47 4.54
N ARG A 259 4.78 -23.06 3.43
CA ARG A 259 5.85 -23.84 2.77
C ARG A 259 7.15 -23.87 3.58
N ASN A 260 7.38 -22.89 4.45
CA ASN A 260 8.54 -22.81 5.33
C ASN A 260 8.29 -23.31 6.74
N TYR A 261 7.04 -23.63 7.13
CA TYR A 261 6.71 -24.11 8.48
C TYR A 261 7.64 -25.23 9.01
N PRO A 262 8.04 -26.25 8.21
CA PRO A 262 8.97 -27.28 8.69
C PRO A 262 10.40 -26.79 8.96
N ASN A 263 10.78 -25.64 8.42
CA ASN A 263 12.12 -25.06 8.54
C ASN A 263 12.20 -24.00 9.64
N VAL A 264 11.07 -23.58 10.21
CA VAL A 264 11.00 -22.53 11.24
C VAL A 264 10.83 -23.18 12.61
N GLN A 265 11.58 -22.71 13.59
CA GLN A 265 11.51 -23.20 14.96
C GLN A 265 10.15 -22.87 15.61
N ALA A 266 9.81 -23.60 16.67
CA ALA A 266 8.61 -23.30 17.45
C ALA A 266 8.72 -21.89 18.08
N GLY A 267 7.60 -21.14 18.08
CA GLY A 267 7.55 -19.79 18.63
C GLY A 267 6.91 -18.75 17.70
N GLU A 268 6.78 -19.07 16.41
CA GLU A 268 6.21 -18.15 15.40
C GLU A 268 4.74 -17.75 15.68
N GLY A 269 4.01 -18.61 16.39
CA GLY A 269 2.64 -18.37 16.82
C GLY A 269 2.51 -17.68 18.18
N ALA A 270 3.61 -17.41 18.89
CA ALA A 270 3.56 -16.69 20.16
C ALA A 270 3.08 -15.25 19.94
N TRP A 271 2.51 -14.63 20.98
CA TRP A 271 2.12 -13.21 20.98
C TRP A 271 3.26 -12.36 21.56
N GLY A 272 3.93 -11.62 20.69
CA GLY A 272 4.91 -10.59 20.99
C GLY A 272 4.32 -9.18 20.94
N PHE A 273 5.14 -8.20 21.30
CA PHE A 273 4.75 -6.80 21.35
C PHE A 273 4.31 -6.27 19.98
N GLY A 274 5.05 -6.61 18.92
CA GLY A 274 4.78 -6.16 17.55
C GLY A 274 3.41 -6.63 17.04
N GLN A 275 3.00 -7.85 17.38
CA GLN A 275 1.68 -8.37 17.00
C GLN A 275 0.55 -7.67 17.72
N ILE A 276 0.70 -7.41 19.03
CA ILE A 276 -0.32 -6.69 19.82
C ILE A 276 -0.51 -5.28 19.26
N VAL A 277 0.60 -4.57 19.04
CA VAL A 277 0.58 -3.23 18.45
C VAL A 277 -0.03 -3.25 17.05
N SER A 278 0.28 -4.27 16.24
CA SER A 278 -0.32 -4.42 14.92
C SER A 278 -1.84 -4.57 14.96
N VAL A 279 -2.39 -5.33 15.90
CA VAL A 279 -3.84 -5.46 16.07
C VAL A 279 -4.46 -4.15 16.58
N ILE A 280 -3.78 -3.42 17.46
CA ILE A 280 -4.23 -2.10 17.96
C ILE A 280 -4.37 -1.09 16.81
N PHE A 281 -3.51 -1.13 15.80
CA PHE A 281 -3.61 -0.26 14.62
C PHE A 281 -4.90 -0.47 13.79
N ILE A 282 -5.63 -1.55 14.00
CA ILE A 282 -6.93 -1.79 13.35
C ILE A 282 -8.06 -1.04 14.07
N LEU A 283 -7.90 -0.72 15.36
CA LEU A 283 -8.96 -0.14 16.20
C LEU A 283 -9.56 1.15 15.63
N PRO A 284 -8.80 2.13 15.11
CA PRO A 284 -9.39 3.33 14.55
C PRO A 284 -10.33 3.01 13.37
N SER A 285 -9.95 2.05 12.52
CA SER A 285 -10.83 1.59 11.43
C SER A 285 -12.11 0.93 11.95
N VAL A 286 -12.03 0.16 13.04
CA VAL A 286 -13.22 -0.47 13.66
C VAL A 286 -14.16 0.58 14.24
N ILE A 287 -13.62 1.58 14.93
CA ILE A 287 -14.41 2.69 15.49
C ILE A 287 -15.15 3.43 14.36
N GLU A 288 -14.46 3.74 13.27
CA GLU A 288 -15.08 4.41 12.11
C GLU A 288 -16.18 3.55 11.45
N ILE A 289 -16.01 2.22 11.41
CA ILE A 289 -17.05 1.30 10.93
C ILE A 289 -18.29 1.40 11.83
N LEU A 290 -18.10 1.36 13.15
CA LEU A 290 -19.21 1.44 14.12
C LEU A 290 -19.95 2.77 14.00
N VAL A 291 -19.23 3.89 13.88
CA VAL A 291 -19.81 5.22 13.66
C VAL A 291 -20.58 5.27 12.34
N THR A 292 -20.03 4.71 11.26
CA THR A 292 -20.69 4.68 9.95
C THR A 292 -21.97 3.82 9.99
N LEU A 293 -21.95 2.68 10.70
CA LEU A 293 -23.11 1.82 10.87
C LEU A 293 -24.20 2.49 11.71
N ASP A 294 -23.84 3.26 12.72
CA ASP A 294 -24.78 4.03 13.53
C ASP A 294 -25.48 5.12 12.71
N LYS A 295 -24.72 5.91 11.93
CA LYS A 295 -25.26 6.89 10.98
C LYS A 295 -26.18 6.25 9.93
N TRP A 296 -25.83 5.05 9.46
CA TRP A 296 -26.69 4.30 8.54
C TRP A 296 -28.01 3.89 9.21
N ARG A 297 -27.94 3.41 10.45
CA ARG A 297 -29.11 2.99 11.23
C ARG A 297 -30.02 4.17 11.60
N SER A 298 -29.47 5.35 11.87
CA SER A 298 -30.24 6.55 12.20
C SER A 298 -30.92 7.21 10.99
N GLY A 299 -30.57 6.77 9.77
CA GLY A 299 -31.12 7.34 8.52
C GLY A 299 -30.42 8.62 8.07
N GLU A 300 -29.32 9.01 8.72
CA GLU A 300 -28.53 10.21 8.35
C GLU A 300 -27.82 10.08 7.00
N LEU A 301 -27.66 8.85 6.50
CA LEU A 301 -27.00 8.55 5.22
C LEU A 301 -27.99 8.38 4.03
N GLY A 302 -29.29 8.58 4.26
CA GLY A 302 -30.38 8.38 3.28
C GLY A 302 -30.67 9.57 2.38
#